data_AF-X1UL13-F1
#
_entry.id   AF-X1UL13-F1
#
_cell.length_a   1.000
_cell.length_b   1.000
_cell.length_c   1.000
_cell.angle_alpha   90.00
_cell.angle_beta   90.00
_cell.angle_gamma   90.00
#
_symmetry.space_group_name_H-M   'P 1'
#
loop_
_entity.id
_entity.type
_entity.pdbx_description
1 polymer ?
#
loop_
_entity_poly.entity_id
_entity_poly.type
_entity_poly.pdbx_seq_one_letter_code
_entity_poly.pdbx_strand_id
1 'polypeptide(L)'
;MRKKLGELRSVAKSSIGIKAGAHSVSVEIAFLIEKQKLIKGQIQTIERTLIKLVDASEEGKYLLSIRGIHYIAVAGLLAELGCFKSYRTAKQMIKMAGSNPTESESGGKRRSRTPMSKQGRPV
;
A
#
# COMPACT_ATOMS: atom_id res chain seq x y z
N MET A 1 -23.46 19.00 -16.70
CA MET A 1 -23.49 19.46 -15.29
C MET A 1 -24.89 19.86 -14.80
N ARG A 2 -25.64 20.70 -15.54
CA ARG A 2 -27.00 21.15 -15.14
C ARG A 2 -28.00 20.02 -14.85
N LYS A 3 -27.99 18.94 -15.65
CA LYS A 3 -28.87 17.76 -15.44
C LYS A 3 -28.64 17.08 -14.08
N LYS A 4 -27.39 16.75 -13.75
CA LYS A 4 -26.99 16.12 -12.48
C LYS A 4 -27.33 16.99 -11.27
N LEU A 5 -27.18 18.31 -11.40
CA LEU A 5 -27.50 19.26 -10.34
C LEU A 5 -29.03 19.39 -10.13
N GLY A 6 -29.80 19.34 -11.22
CA GLY A 6 -31.26 19.29 -11.19
C GLY A 6 -31.79 18.01 -10.54
N GLU A 7 -31.23 16.86 -10.90
CA GLU A 7 -31.56 15.56 -10.29
C GLU A 7 -31.28 15.55 -8.78
N LEU A 8 -30.10 16.04 -8.37
CA LEU A 8 -29.72 16.11 -6.96
C LEU A 8 -30.68 17.01 -6.15
N ARG A 9 -31.08 18.14 -6.72
CA ARG A 9 -32.06 19.05 -6.11
C ARG A 9 -33.45 18.42 -6.02
N SER A 10 -33.86 17.66 -7.04
CA SER A 10 -35.15 16.95 -7.05
C SER A 10 -35.20 15.91 -5.93
N VAL A 11 -34.17 15.07 -5.81
CA VAL A 11 -34.06 14.02 -4.78
C VAL A 11 -33.97 14.62 -3.38
N ALA A 12 -33.24 15.72 -3.20
CA ALA A 12 -33.14 16.41 -1.92
C ALA A 12 -34.49 16.95 -1.44
N LYS A 13 -35.35 17.44 -2.35
CA LYS A 13 -36.70 17.94 -2.02
C LYS A 13 -37.64 16.83 -1.55
N SER A 14 -37.51 15.62 -2.07
CA SER A 14 -38.32 14.45 -1.68
C SER A 14 -37.65 13.61 -0.58
N SER A 15 -36.64 14.14 0.11
CA SER A 15 -35.90 13.40 1.13
C SER A 15 -36.74 13.18 2.39
N ILE A 16 -36.71 11.94 2.89
CA ILE A 16 -37.31 11.53 4.19
C ILE A 16 -36.34 11.70 5.37
N GLY A 17 -35.24 12.45 5.18
CA GLY A 17 -34.20 12.63 6.20
C GLY A 17 -34.69 13.28 7.49
N ILE A 18 -34.08 12.90 8.62
CA ILE A 18 -34.41 13.41 9.95
C ILE A 18 -33.94 14.87 10.06
N LYS A 19 -34.88 15.78 10.35
CA LYS A 19 -34.59 17.23 10.50
C LYS A 19 -34.03 17.58 11.89
N ALA A 20 -34.43 16.82 12.92
CA ALA A 20 -33.93 17.01 14.27
C ALA A 20 -32.42 16.74 14.31
N GLY A 21 -31.63 17.70 14.82
CA GLY A 21 -30.17 17.57 14.87
C GLY A 21 -29.45 17.66 13.51
N ALA A 22 -30.16 17.88 12.40
CA ALA A 22 -29.58 17.91 11.05
C ALA A 22 -28.45 18.95 10.91
N HIS A 23 -28.55 20.09 11.61
CA HIS A 23 -27.50 21.08 11.62
C HIS A 23 -26.21 20.56 12.28
N SER A 24 -26.32 19.93 13.45
CA SER A 24 -25.16 19.36 14.16
C SER A 24 -24.47 18.28 13.31
N VAL A 25 -25.27 17.36 12.74
CA VAL A 25 -24.76 16.31 11.85
C VAL A 25 -24.10 16.91 10.60
N SER A 26 -24.68 17.98 10.02
CA SER A 26 -24.08 18.63 8.85
C SER A 26 -22.72 19.26 9.14
N VAL A 27 -22.55 19.81 10.34
CA VAL A 27 -21.28 20.38 10.81
C VAL A 27 -20.25 19.27 11.04
N GLU A 28 -20.64 18.17 11.67
CA GLU A 28 -19.77 17.00 11.84
C GLU A 28 -19.30 16.43 10.49
N ILE A 29 -20.21 16.26 9.53
CA ILE A 29 -19.87 15.81 8.17
C ILE A 29 -18.89 16.77 7.50
N ALA A 30 -19.08 18.09 7.66
CA ALA A 30 -18.15 19.08 7.12
C ALA A 30 -16.74 18.89 7.69
N PHE A 31 -16.60 18.69 9.01
CA PHE A 31 -15.31 18.40 9.65
C PHE A 31 -14.69 17.09 9.16
N LEU A 32 -15.49 16.03 8.99
CA LEU A 32 -15.00 14.76 8.46
C LEU A 32 -14.49 14.89 7.02
N ILE A 33 -15.19 15.67 6.18
CA ILE A 33 -14.75 15.97 4.80
C ILE A 33 -13.43 16.74 4.82
N GLU A 34 -13.29 17.72 5.71
CA GLU A 34 -12.06 18.49 5.84
C GLU A 34 -10.88 17.61 6.29
N LYS A 35 -11.09 16.77 7.31
CA LYS A 35 -10.11 15.77 7.75
C LYS A 35 -9.71 14.83 6.63
N GLN A 36 -10.68 14.35 5.84
CA GLN A 36 -10.39 13.47 4.70
C GLN A 36 -9.53 14.18 3.64
N LYS A 37 -9.82 15.46 3.34
CA LYS A 37 -9.02 16.25 2.40
C LYS A 37 -7.59 16.45 2.93
N LEU A 38 -7.43 16.75 4.21
CA LEU A 38 -6.12 16.89 4.86
C LEU A 38 -5.29 15.62 4.72
N ILE A 39 -5.84 14.46 5.10
CA ILE A 39 -5.16 13.17 5.03
C ILE A 39 -4.77 12.84 3.58
N LYS A 40 -5.66 13.07 2.62
CA LYS A 40 -5.34 12.88 1.19
C LYS A 40 -4.18 13.76 0.74
N GLY A 41 -4.13 15.03 1.16
CA GLY A 41 -3.02 15.92 0.85
C GLY A 41 -1.68 15.48 1.47
N GLN A 42 -1.73 14.95 2.69
CA GLN A 42 -0.56 14.38 3.36
C GLN A 42 -0.05 13.13 2.64
N ILE A 43 -0.94 12.21 2.25
CA ILE A 43 -0.60 11.02 1.46
C ILE A 43 0.13 11.42 0.17
N GLN A 44 -0.44 12.36 -0.61
CA GLN A 44 0.20 12.81 -1.86
C GLN A 44 1.58 13.43 -1.63
N THR A 45 1.76 14.13 -0.50
CA THR A 45 3.07 14.70 -0.15
C THR A 45 4.08 13.61 0.17
N ILE A 46 3.67 12.59 0.93
CA ILE A 46 4.50 11.43 1.23
C ILE A 46 4.84 10.66 -0.05
N GLU A 47 3.87 10.38 -0.91
CA GLU A 47 4.08 9.68 -2.18
C GLU A 47 5.10 10.40 -3.06
N ARG A 48 5.00 11.75 -3.17
CA ARG A 48 5.99 12.55 -3.91
C ARG A 48 7.39 12.44 -3.32
N THR A 49 7.52 12.41 -1.99
CA THR A 49 8.80 12.21 -1.32
C THR A 49 9.35 10.81 -1.60
N LEU A 50 8.51 9.78 -1.52
CA LEU A 50 8.91 8.40 -1.82
C LEU A 50 9.40 8.26 -3.27
N ILE A 51 8.71 8.87 -4.24
CA ILE A 51 9.15 8.87 -5.64
C ILE A 51 10.56 9.46 -5.78
N LYS A 52 10.83 10.63 -5.18
CA LYS A 52 12.16 11.25 -5.22
C LYS A 52 13.25 10.39 -4.59
N LEU A 53 12.94 9.73 -3.48
CA LEU A 53 13.89 8.83 -2.80
C LEU A 53 14.19 7.59 -3.64
N VAL A 54 13.17 7.02 -4.30
CA VAL A 54 13.35 5.90 -5.22
C VAL A 54 14.19 6.31 -6.43
N ASP A 55 13.91 7.45 -7.05
CA ASP A 55 14.67 7.95 -8.20
C ASP A 55 16.14 8.24 -7.85
N ALA A 56 16.42 8.65 -6.61
CA ALA A 56 17.77 8.88 -6.11
C ALA A 56 18.54 7.59 -5.78
N SER A 57 17.84 6.46 -5.60
CA SER A 57 18.47 5.17 -5.31
C SER A 57 19.04 4.51 -6.57
N GLU A 58 20.13 3.75 -6.41
CA GLU A 58 20.68 2.96 -7.51
C GLU A 58 19.75 1.79 -7.85
N GLU A 59 19.19 1.14 -6.81
CA GLU A 59 18.31 -0.02 -6.90
C GLU A 59 16.98 0.31 -7.59
N GLY A 60 16.43 1.51 -7.36
CA GLY A 60 15.15 1.94 -7.90
C GLY A 60 15.08 1.85 -9.43
N LYS A 61 16.19 2.18 -10.12
CA LYS A 61 16.27 2.11 -11.59
C LYS A 61 16.05 0.70 -12.13
N TYR A 62 16.60 -0.31 -11.44
CA TYR A 62 16.45 -1.70 -11.83
C TYR A 62 15.06 -2.23 -11.48
N LEU A 63 14.55 -1.91 -10.29
CA LEU A 63 13.23 -2.37 -9.84
C LEU A 63 12.09 -1.80 -10.69
N LEU A 64 12.17 -0.53 -11.08
CA LEU A 64 11.19 0.13 -11.95
C LEU A 64 11.24 -0.37 -13.40
N SER A 65 12.33 -1.02 -13.83
CA SER A 65 12.39 -1.65 -15.16
C SER A 65 11.49 -2.88 -15.27
N ILE A 66 11.07 -3.45 -14.14
CA ILE A 66 10.18 -4.61 -14.09
C ILE A 66 8.76 -4.15 -14.39
N ARG A 67 8.22 -4.61 -15.52
CA ARG A 67 6.85 -4.29 -15.94
C ARG A 67 5.84 -4.69 -14.86
N GLY A 68 5.03 -3.72 -14.43
CA GLY A 68 3.94 -3.93 -13.47
C GLY A 68 4.29 -3.54 -12.03
N ILE A 69 5.54 -3.16 -11.73
CA ILE A 69 5.92 -2.63 -10.41
C ILE A 69 5.85 -1.11 -10.43
N HIS A 70 5.17 -0.51 -9.45
CA HIS A 70 5.04 0.94 -9.31
C HIS A 70 5.94 1.51 -8.21
N TYR A 71 6.19 2.83 -8.26
CA TYR A 71 7.06 3.54 -7.34
C TYR A 71 6.81 3.26 -5.86
N ILE A 72 5.55 3.27 -5.41
CA ILE A 72 5.23 3.01 -3.99
C ILE A 72 5.58 1.57 -3.58
N ALA A 73 5.42 0.59 -4.47
CA ALA A 73 5.84 -0.79 -4.21
C ALA A 73 7.36 -0.89 -4.16
N VAL A 74 8.09 -0.20 -5.06
CA VAL A 74 9.56 -0.13 -5.01
C VAL A 74 10.04 0.51 -3.71
N ALA A 75 9.42 1.61 -3.29
CA ALA A 75 9.75 2.26 -2.02
C ALA A 75 9.54 1.32 -0.83
N GLY A 76 8.44 0.54 -0.82
CA GLY A 76 8.19 -0.49 0.19
C GLY A 76 9.26 -1.58 0.19
N LEU A 77 9.61 -2.12 -0.98
CA LEU A 77 10.68 -3.12 -1.12
C LEU A 77 12.02 -2.62 -0.59
N LEU A 78 12.40 -1.38 -0.93
CA LEU A 78 13.64 -0.78 -0.44
C LEU A 78 13.60 -0.50 1.06
N ALA A 79 12.44 -0.14 1.62
CA ALA A 79 12.28 0.05 3.06
C ALA A 79 12.39 -1.28 3.84
N GLU A 80 11.87 -2.37 3.29
CA GLU A 80 11.92 -3.70 3.91
C GLU A 80 13.29 -4.37 3.78
N LEU A 81 13.89 -4.30 2.60
CA LEU A 81 15.16 -4.98 2.29
C LEU A 81 16.39 -4.14 2.65
N GLY A 82 16.26 -2.82 2.72
CA GLY A 82 17.40 -1.91 2.86
C GLY A 82 18.34 -1.96 1.65
N CYS A 83 19.60 -1.60 1.86
CA CYS A 83 20.59 -1.53 0.78
C CYS A 83 20.91 -2.93 0.21
N PHE A 84 20.84 -3.09 -1.11
CA PHE A 84 21.07 -4.39 -1.72
C PHE A 84 22.52 -4.85 -1.63
N LYS A 85 23.45 -3.90 -1.47
CA LYS A 85 24.88 -4.16 -1.25
C LYS A 85 25.16 -4.93 0.05
N SER A 86 24.20 -4.97 0.98
CA SER A 86 24.30 -5.76 2.21
C SER A 86 24.13 -7.27 1.98
N TYR A 87 23.70 -7.69 0.79
CA TYR A 87 23.48 -9.09 0.44
C TYR A 87 24.55 -9.59 -0.53
N ARG A 88 25.15 -10.74 -0.20
CA ARG A 88 26.12 -11.43 -1.07
C ARG A 88 25.45 -12.33 -2.10
N THR A 89 24.26 -12.83 -1.80
CA THR A 89 23.51 -13.75 -2.68
C THR A 89 22.01 -13.47 -2.65
N ALA A 90 21.32 -13.75 -3.76
CA ALA A 90 19.86 -13.60 -3.85
C ALA A 90 19.11 -14.44 -2.78
N LYS A 91 19.67 -15.58 -2.37
CA LYS A 91 19.11 -16.43 -1.31
C LYS A 91 19.00 -15.70 0.04
N GLN A 92 19.94 -14.78 0.33
CA GLN A 92 19.86 -13.96 1.54
C GLN A 92 18.69 -12.97 1.48
N MET A 93 18.45 -12.37 0.32
CA MET A 93 17.33 -11.46 0.10
C MET A 93 15.98 -12.19 0.21
N ILE A 94 15.86 -13.39 -0.38
CA ILE A 94 14.66 -14.25 -0.25
C ILE A 94 14.42 -14.63 1.23
N LYS A 95 15.49 -14.94 1.97
CA LYS A 95 15.41 -15.22 3.41
C LYS A 95 14.95 -14.00 4.20
N MET A 96 15.41 -12.80 3.85
CA MET A 96 14.96 -11.55 4.47
C MET A 96 13.47 -11.28 4.24
N ALA A 97 12.99 -11.51 3.02
CA ALA A 97 11.58 -11.35 2.68
C ALA A 97 10.67 -12.40 3.36
N GLY A 98 11.23 -13.37 4.08
CA GLY A 98 10.48 -14.45 4.74
C GLY A 98 9.93 -15.50 3.77
N SER A 99 10.20 -15.36 2.47
CA SER A 99 9.67 -16.18 1.38
C SER A 99 10.62 -17.33 0.98
N ASN A 100 11.19 -18.04 1.97
CA ASN A 100 12.10 -19.16 1.76
C ASN A 100 11.43 -20.54 1.97
N PRO A 101 10.93 -21.23 0.92
CA PRO A 101 10.43 -22.60 1.03
C PRO A 101 11.58 -23.57 1.29
N THR A 102 11.35 -24.55 2.16
CA THR A 102 12.29 -25.64 2.45
C THR A 102 11.72 -26.97 2.01
N GLU A 103 12.51 -27.75 1.28
CA GLU A 103 12.13 -29.11 0.93
C GLU A 103 11.90 -29.94 2.20
N SER A 104 10.79 -30.67 2.21
CA SER A 104 10.42 -31.60 3.28
C SER A 104 10.42 -33.00 2.68
N GLU A 105 11.55 -33.69 2.85
CA GLU A 105 11.75 -35.06 2.40
C GLU A 105 12.11 -35.94 3.59
N SER A 106 11.42 -37.09 3.72
CA SER A 106 11.77 -38.14 4.67
C SER A 106 11.72 -39.49 3.98
N GLY A 107 12.77 -40.30 4.15
CA GLY A 107 12.83 -41.66 3.58
C GLY A 107 12.55 -41.73 2.07
N GLY A 108 13.03 -40.77 1.28
CA GLY A 108 12.83 -40.71 -0.17
C GLY A 108 11.44 -40.27 -0.64
N LYS A 109 10.54 -39.88 0.29
CA LYS A 109 9.20 -39.38 -0.03
C LYS A 109 9.16 -37.86 0.10
N ARG A 110 8.85 -37.19 -1.01
CA ARG A 110 8.63 -35.74 -1.04
C ARG A 110 7.18 -35.42 -0.69
N ARG A 111 6.98 -34.47 0.22
CA ARG A 111 5.65 -33.99 0.60
C ARG A 111 5.05 -33.13 -0.52
N SER A 112 3.74 -33.23 -0.76
CA SER A 112 3.02 -32.42 -1.75
C SER A 112 2.97 -30.92 -1.43
N ARG A 113 3.24 -30.53 -0.19
CA ARG A 113 3.31 -29.14 0.28
C ARG A 113 4.72 -28.84 0.76
N THR A 114 5.32 -27.77 0.24
CA THR A 114 6.64 -27.27 0.65
C THR A 114 6.49 -26.29 1.82
N PRO A 115 6.87 -26.68 3.06
CA PRO A 115 6.76 -25.78 4.20
C PRO A 115 7.77 -24.62 4.09
N MET A 116 7.39 -23.45 4.59
CA MET A 116 8.31 -22.32 4.75
C MET A 116 9.35 -22.64 5.82
N SER A 117 10.59 -22.18 5.63
CA SER A 117 11.68 -22.48 6.57
C SER A 117 11.48 -21.86 7.95
N LYS A 118 10.59 -20.87 8.08
CA LYS A 118 10.37 -20.05 9.29
C LYS A 118 11.65 -19.41 9.84
N GLN A 119 12.69 -19.29 9.02
CA GLN A 119 13.95 -18.66 9.40
C GLN A 119 14.04 -17.28 8.75
N GLY A 120 13.92 -16.23 9.57
CA GLY A 120 14.28 -14.87 9.19
C GLY A 120 15.74 -14.55 9.53
N ARG A 121 16.11 -13.28 9.43
CA ARG A 121 17.31 -12.74 10.08
C ARG A 121 16.93 -12.37 11.52
N PRO A 122 17.75 -12.70 12.53
CA PRO A 122 17.54 -12.15 13.87
C PRO A 122 17.60 -10.62 13.75
N VAL A 123 16.57 -9.95 14.28
CA VAL A 123 16.54 -8.50 14.42
C VAL A 123 17.59 -8.05 15.43
#